data_AF-A0A5C4YCL9-F1
#
_entry.id   AF-A0A5C4YCL9-F1
#
_cell.length_a   1.000
_cell.length_b   1.000
_cell.length_c   1.000
_cell.angle_alpha   90.00
_cell.angle_beta   90.00
_cell.angle_gamma   90.00
#
_symmetry.space_group_name_H-M   'P 1'
#
loop_
_entity.id
_entity.type
_entity.pdbx_description
1 polymer ?
#
loop_
_entity_poly.entity_id
_entity_poly.type
_entity_poly.pdbx_seq_one_letter_code
_entity_poly.pdbx_strand_id
1 'polypeptide(L)'
;FDKTHNVFMYENLEEELNFFYQSILEKTLRYPFICIYGIGNALLIKNLAKHYKHLFVFESEIELFILALSTLDLSEELNAYKVILFDATAKDVEIHIAMIFDEQSILEYLSLYEMFISSHYYLKYYETSILSLNELCIKSAAVAIRNADISCFLPLLTHGQFLQNIPSMLESIPFQRILSQRKNQFENAIVVSAGPSLAKQLP
;
A
#
# COMPACT_ATOMS: atom_id res chain seq x y z
N PHE A 1 3.96 17.59 24.31
CA PHE A 1 2.82 18.46 24.61
C PHE A 1 2.36 19.06 23.31
N ASP A 2 1.12 18.81 22.93
CA ASP A 2 0.56 19.37 21.73
C ASP A 2 0.07 20.81 22.03
N LYS A 3 0.63 21.77 21.28
CA LYS A 3 0.30 23.19 21.42
C LYS A 3 -1.03 23.56 20.79
N THR A 4 -1.54 22.76 19.85
CA THR A 4 -2.80 23.03 19.14
C THR A 4 -4.00 22.73 20.04
N HIS A 5 -4.01 21.58 20.72
CA HIS A 5 -5.07 21.20 21.65
C HIS A 5 -4.76 21.51 23.11
N ASN A 6 -3.54 21.96 23.44
CA ASN A 6 -3.04 22.20 24.80
C ASN A 6 -3.10 20.97 25.72
N VAL A 7 -2.76 19.79 25.18
CA VAL A 7 -2.82 18.52 25.92
C VAL A 7 -1.49 17.78 25.84
N PHE A 8 -1.16 17.03 26.88
CA PHE A 8 -0.07 16.06 26.80
C PHE A 8 -0.52 14.86 25.97
N MET A 9 0.39 14.33 25.16
CA MET A 9 0.12 13.16 24.32
C MET A 9 -0.02 11.87 25.15
N TYR A 10 0.60 11.85 26.33
CA TYR A 10 0.57 10.74 27.29
C TYR A 10 0.21 11.32 28.66
N GLU A 11 -0.69 10.65 29.38
CA GLU A 11 -0.98 10.91 30.79
C GLU A 11 0.01 10.16 31.67
N ASN A 12 0.22 8.86 31.38
CA ASN A 12 1.26 8.03 31.97
C ASN A 12 2.05 7.32 30.88
N LEU A 13 3.22 7.87 30.56
CA LEU A 13 4.05 7.43 29.45
C LEU A 13 4.46 5.95 29.55
N GLU A 14 4.85 5.46 30.73
CA GLU A 14 5.34 4.10 30.87
C GLU A 14 4.21 3.06 30.76
N GLU A 15 3.09 3.32 31.43
CA GLU A 15 1.93 2.42 31.41
C GLU A 15 1.29 2.35 30.02
N GLU A 16 1.07 3.50 29.37
CA GLU A 16 0.49 3.53 28.03
C GLU A 16 1.39 2.85 27.00
N LEU A 17 2.70 3.14 27.00
CA LEU A 17 3.63 2.51 26.07
C LEU A 17 3.67 1.00 26.27
N ASN A 18 3.72 0.51 27.52
CA ASN A 18 3.70 -0.91 27.81
C ASN A 18 2.39 -1.57 27.36
N PHE A 19 1.26 -0.91 27.59
CA PHE A 19 -0.05 -1.41 27.15
C PHE A 19 -0.12 -1.59 25.63
N PHE A 20 0.22 -0.56 24.84
CA PHE A 20 0.20 -0.66 23.38
C PHE A 20 1.24 -1.64 22.86
N TYR A 21 2.44 -1.65 23.43
CA TYR A 21 3.50 -2.57 23.05
C TYR A 21 3.09 -4.04 23.22
N GLN A 22 2.56 -4.42 24.39
CA GLN A 22 2.11 -5.79 24.63
C GLN A 22 0.91 -6.16 23.75
N SER A 23 -0.07 -5.26 23.64
CA SER A 23 -1.27 -5.49 22.81
C SER A 23 -0.94 -5.76 21.34
N ILE A 24 0.06 -5.05 20.80
CA ILE A 24 0.51 -5.24 19.42
C ILE A 24 1.27 -6.59 19.31
N LEU A 25 2.22 -6.86 20.20
CA LEU A 25 3.02 -8.08 20.15
C LEU A 25 2.18 -9.36 20.29
N GLU A 26 1.19 -9.37 21.19
CA GLU A 26 0.30 -10.52 21.39
C GLU A 26 -0.50 -10.87 20.12
N LYS A 27 -0.95 -9.86 19.37
CA LYS A 27 -1.69 -10.04 18.12
C LYS A 27 -0.81 -10.44 16.93
N THR A 28 0.45 -10.03 16.92
CA THR A 28 1.29 -10.01 15.71
C THR A 28 2.60 -10.78 15.83
N LEU A 29 2.67 -11.75 16.74
CA LEU A 29 3.89 -12.48 17.14
C LEU A 29 4.69 -13.11 15.98
N ARG A 30 4.09 -13.28 14.80
CA ARG A 30 4.72 -13.87 13.59
C ARG A 30 4.58 -12.99 12.35
N TYR A 31 4.12 -11.76 12.50
CA TYR A 31 3.87 -10.89 11.35
C TYR A 31 5.22 -10.32 10.91
N PRO A 32 5.54 -10.31 9.60
CA PRO A 32 6.81 -9.76 9.12
C PRO A 32 6.79 -8.23 9.12
N PHE A 33 5.60 -7.63 9.01
CA PHE A 33 5.42 -6.20 9.08
C PHE A 33 4.20 -5.83 9.93
N ILE A 34 4.14 -4.57 10.37
CA ILE A 34 2.94 -3.96 10.93
C ILE A 34 2.80 -2.51 10.43
N CYS A 35 1.57 -2.02 10.40
CA CYS A 35 1.23 -0.64 10.12
C CYS A 35 0.77 0.04 11.40
N ILE A 36 1.31 1.21 11.72
CA ILE A 36 0.95 1.96 12.92
C ILE A 36 0.69 3.42 12.58
N TYR A 37 -0.38 3.98 13.13
CA TYR A 37 -0.69 5.39 13.07
C TYR A 37 -0.17 6.10 14.32
N GLY A 38 0.57 7.18 14.08
CA GLY A 38 1.16 8.08 15.06
C GLY A 38 2.58 7.68 15.43
N ILE A 39 3.55 8.58 15.26
CA ILE A 39 4.94 8.33 15.69
C ILE A 39 5.12 8.55 17.20
N GLY A 40 4.34 9.48 17.76
CA GLY A 40 4.42 9.88 19.15
C GLY A 40 5.80 10.39 19.55
N ASN A 41 6.38 9.85 20.62
CA ASN A 41 7.77 10.12 21.01
C ASN A 41 8.80 9.14 20.40
N ALA A 42 8.39 8.34 19.41
CA ALA A 42 9.16 7.25 18.79
C ALA A 42 9.60 6.09 19.70
N LEU A 43 9.37 6.12 21.01
CA LEU A 43 9.84 5.05 21.91
C LEU A 43 9.13 3.71 21.64
N LEU A 44 7.83 3.75 21.38
CA LEU A 44 7.07 2.57 20.96
C LEU A 44 7.61 2.02 19.64
N ILE A 45 7.84 2.88 18.65
CA ILE A 45 8.37 2.53 17.33
C ILE A 45 9.73 1.83 17.46
N LYS A 46 10.64 2.40 18.25
CA LYS A 46 11.97 1.82 18.49
C LYS A 46 11.90 0.45 19.16
N ASN A 47 11.00 0.26 20.11
CA ASN A 47 10.84 -1.03 20.79
C ASN A 47 10.23 -2.07 19.85
N LEU A 48 9.16 -1.73 19.12
CA LEU A 48 8.53 -2.61 18.14
C LEU A 48 9.48 -2.97 16.99
N ALA A 49 10.31 -2.02 16.55
CA ALA A 49 11.29 -2.25 15.50
C ALA A 49 12.20 -3.45 15.81
N LYS A 50 12.41 -3.87 17.07
CA LYS A 50 13.20 -5.07 17.37
C LYS A 50 12.55 -6.38 16.89
N HIS A 51 11.23 -6.39 16.68
CA HIS A 51 10.44 -7.60 16.43
C HIS A 51 9.98 -7.79 14.98
N TYR A 52 9.87 -6.71 14.20
CA TYR A 52 9.38 -6.76 12.82
C TYR A 52 10.50 -6.53 11.81
N LYS A 53 10.33 -7.03 10.59
CA LYS A 53 11.23 -6.70 9.46
C LYS A 53 10.93 -5.31 8.91
N HIS A 54 9.65 -4.96 8.83
CA HIS A 54 9.20 -3.65 8.37
C HIS A 54 8.13 -3.08 9.31
N LEU A 55 8.25 -1.80 9.62
CA LEU A 55 7.33 -1.03 10.47
C LEU A 55 6.93 0.22 9.69
N PHE A 56 5.69 0.24 9.21
CA PHE A 56 5.14 1.35 8.45
C PHE A 56 4.45 2.31 9.41
N VAL A 57 5.02 3.51 9.59
CA VAL A 57 4.54 4.51 10.54
C VAL A 57 3.91 5.67 9.79
N PHE A 58 2.61 5.89 10.01
CA PHE A 58 1.86 6.97 9.40
C PHE A 58 1.70 8.12 10.39
N GLU A 59 1.91 9.35 9.94
CA GLU A 59 1.69 10.55 10.75
C GLU A 59 1.06 11.64 9.89
N SER A 60 0.09 12.37 10.43
CA SER A 60 -0.52 13.50 9.71
C SER A 60 0.21 14.81 9.98
N GLU A 61 0.87 14.94 11.13
CA GLU A 61 1.61 16.15 11.49
C GLU A 61 3.12 15.94 11.34
N ILE A 62 3.72 16.48 10.28
CA ILE A 62 5.17 16.37 10.01
C ILE A 62 6.01 16.90 11.19
N GLU A 63 5.51 17.89 11.94
CA GLU A 63 6.19 18.39 13.15
C GLU A 63 6.41 17.29 14.20
N LEU A 64 5.52 16.30 14.30
CA LEU A 64 5.67 15.17 15.22
C LEU A 64 6.84 14.27 14.79
N PHE A 65 7.10 14.09 13.49
CA PHE A 65 8.30 13.41 13.03
C PHE A 65 9.58 14.14 13.47
N ILE A 66 9.62 15.46 13.29
CA ILE A 66 10.78 16.27 13.67
C ILE A 66 11.04 16.17 15.17
N LEU A 67 9.99 16.32 15.99
CA LEU A 67 10.10 16.22 17.43
C LEU A 67 10.57 14.84 17.87
N ALA A 68 9.94 13.77 17.37
CA ALA A 68 10.31 12.41 17.71
C ALA A 68 11.79 12.11 17.36
N LEU A 69 12.21 12.41 16.13
CA LEU A 69 13.57 12.17 15.64
C LEU A 69 14.62 13.08 16.30
N SER A 70 14.24 14.24 16.82
CA SER A 70 15.13 15.09 17.61
C SER A 70 15.40 14.53 19.01
N THR A 71 14.48 13.71 19.54
CA THR A 71 14.56 13.15 20.89
C THR A 71 15.12 11.73 20.92
N LEU A 72 14.88 10.94 19.88
CA LEU A 72 15.24 9.54 19.83
C LEU A 72 15.93 9.21 18.51
N ASP A 73 17.10 8.59 18.61
CA ASP A 73 17.83 8.12 17.44
C ASP A 73 17.17 6.87 16.84
N LEU A 74 16.74 6.97 15.58
CA LEU A 74 16.21 5.89 14.75
C LEU A 74 17.07 5.66 13.48
N SER A 75 18.30 6.17 13.46
CA SER A 75 19.12 6.20 12.25
C SER A 75 19.40 4.81 11.69
N GLU A 76 19.64 3.82 12.56
CA GLU A 76 19.87 2.43 12.14
C GLU A 76 18.61 1.81 11.54
N GLU A 77 17.46 1.98 12.19
CA GLU A 77 16.18 1.45 11.73
C GLU A 77 15.72 2.06 10.41
N LEU A 78 15.95 3.37 10.22
CA LEU A 78 15.65 4.07 8.98
C LEU A 78 16.60 3.66 7.84
N ASN A 79 17.91 3.58 8.11
CA ASN A 79 18.90 3.19 7.11
C ASN A 79 18.74 1.72 6.67
N ALA A 80 18.29 0.85 7.58
CA ALA A 80 17.98 -0.54 7.29
C ALA A 80 16.60 -0.75 6.61
N TYR A 81 15.85 0.32 6.30
CA TYR A 81 14.47 0.25 5.80
C TYR A 81 13.53 -0.58 6.69
N LYS A 82 13.86 -0.63 7.98
CA LYS A 82 13.09 -1.35 9.00
C LYS A 82 11.93 -0.51 9.49
N VAL A 83 12.13 0.79 9.60
CA VAL A 83 11.08 1.77 9.87
C VAL A 83 10.92 2.63 8.62
N ILE A 84 9.70 2.75 8.12
CA ILE A 84 9.36 3.57 6.96
C ILE A 84 8.28 4.54 7.40
N LEU A 85 8.55 5.83 7.22
CA LEU A 85 7.68 6.92 7.66
C LEU A 85 6.83 7.41 6.48
N PHE A 86 5.55 7.57 6.70
CA PHE A 86 4.60 8.11 5.74
C PHE A 86 3.95 9.37 6.30
N ASP A 87 3.99 10.44 5.51
CA ASP A 87 3.11 11.58 5.70
C ASP A 87 1.71 11.20 5.17
N ALA A 88 0.76 11.06 6.09
CA ALA A 88 -0.62 10.67 5.78
C ALA A 88 -1.40 11.75 5.01
N THR A 89 -0.91 12.99 4.99
CA THR A 89 -1.54 14.12 4.29
C THR A 89 -0.96 14.36 2.89
N ALA A 90 0.14 13.67 2.55
CA ALA A 90 0.80 13.82 1.26
C ALA A 90 -0.10 13.36 0.11
N LYS A 91 -0.09 14.11 -1.00
CA LYS A 91 -0.97 13.83 -2.16
C LYS A 91 -0.66 12.51 -2.85
N ASP A 92 0.57 12.04 -2.72
CA ASP A 92 1.11 10.82 -3.32
C ASP A 92 1.17 9.65 -2.34
N VAL A 93 0.62 9.79 -1.12
CA VAL A 93 0.64 8.73 -0.10
C VAL A 93 0.02 7.42 -0.60
N GLU A 94 -1.08 7.50 -1.38
CA GLU A 94 -1.72 6.32 -1.98
C GLU A 94 -0.77 5.57 -2.91
N ILE A 95 0.01 6.29 -3.71
CA ILE A 95 0.98 5.71 -4.65
C ILE A 95 2.10 5.03 -3.87
N HIS A 96 2.63 5.67 -2.83
CA HIS A 96 3.68 5.09 -1.99
C HIS A 96 3.20 3.83 -1.25
N ILE A 97 1.98 3.84 -0.72
CA ILE A 97 1.36 2.65 -0.09
C ILE A 97 1.23 1.53 -1.13
N ALA A 98 0.70 1.83 -2.31
CA ALA A 98 0.52 0.84 -3.37
C ALA A 98 1.86 0.22 -3.80
N MET A 99 2.92 1.01 -3.95
CA MET A 99 4.25 0.52 -4.29
C MET A 99 4.82 -0.43 -3.24
N ILE A 100 4.64 -0.12 -1.95
CA ILE A 100 5.14 -0.95 -0.85
C ILE A 100 4.33 -2.23 -0.71
N PHE A 101 3.02 -2.17 -0.94
CA PHE A 101 2.13 -3.32 -0.87
C PHE A 101 2.29 -4.28 -2.06
N ASP A 102 2.82 -3.81 -3.18
CA ASP A 102 3.15 -4.63 -4.36
C ASP A 102 4.52 -5.31 -4.24
N GLU A 103 5.32 -4.97 -3.22
CA GLU A 103 6.59 -5.66 -2.95
C GLU A 103 6.31 -7.10 -2.50
N GLN A 104 6.98 -8.07 -3.14
CA GLN A 104 6.68 -9.50 -2.98
C GLN A 104 6.68 -9.96 -1.51
N SER A 105 7.66 -9.54 -0.70
CA SER A 105 7.77 -9.97 0.69
C SER A 105 6.67 -9.40 1.59
N ILE A 106 6.09 -8.25 1.24
CA ILE A 106 4.93 -7.67 1.91
C ILE A 106 3.62 -8.29 1.38
N LEU A 107 3.49 -8.41 0.07
CA LEU A 107 2.30 -8.91 -0.63
C LEU A 107 1.86 -10.29 -0.12
N GLU A 108 2.81 -11.19 0.14
CA GLU A 108 2.56 -12.54 0.66
C GLU A 108 1.84 -12.55 2.02
N TYR A 109 2.01 -11.50 2.81
CA TYR A 109 1.45 -11.35 4.16
C TYR A 109 0.39 -10.26 4.24
N LEU A 110 0.05 -9.63 3.12
CA LEU A 110 -0.80 -8.45 3.09
C LEU A 110 -2.25 -8.74 3.53
N SER A 111 -2.67 -10.00 3.47
CA SER A 111 -3.95 -10.46 4.04
C SER A 111 -4.02 -10.35 5.57
N LEU A 112 -2.87 -10.23 6.25
CA LEU A 112 -2.76 -10.04 7.71
C LEU A 112 -2.71 -8.56 8.11
N TYR A 113 -2.91 -7.65 7.15
CA TYR A 113 -2.87 -6.21 7.42
C TYR A 113 -3.86 -5.81 8.52
N GLU A 114 -3.36 -5.04 9.50
CA GLU A 114 -4.13 -4.34 10.52
C GLU A 114 -3.45 -2.99 10.77
N MET A 115 -4.25 -1.93 10.95
CA MET A 115 -3.75 -0.61 11.36
C MET A 115 -3.76 -0.51 12.89
N PHE A 116 -2.57 -0.46 13.49
CA PHE A 116 -2.41 -0.22 14.92
C PHE A 116 -2.34 1.29 15.22
N ILE A 117 -2.52 1.66 16.49
CA ILE A 117 -2.48 3.04 16.94
C ILE A 117 -1.50 3.13 18.10
N SER A 118 -0.68 4.18 18.14
CA SER A 118 0.40 4.32 19.12
C SER A 118 -0.01 4.91 20.47
N SER A 119 -1.14 5.61 20.56
CA SER A 119 -1.65 6.15 21.83
C SER A 119 -3.13 6.54 21.77
N HIS A 120 -3.74 6.73 22.94
CA HIS A 120 -5.12 7.23 23.05
C HIS A 120 -5.29 8.66 22.52
N TYR A 121 -4.22 9.46 22.50
CA TYR A 121 -4.23 10.80 21.92
C TYR A 121 -4.64 10.76 20.43
N TYR A 122 -4.06 9.86 19.65
CA TYR A 122 -4.40 9.76 18.22
C TYR A 122 -5.84 9.31 18.00
N LEU A 123 -6.31 8.35 18.81
CA LEU A 123 -7.72 7.93 18.80
C LEU A 123 -8.67 9.10 19.05
N LYS A 124 -8.30 10.03 19.95
CA LYS A 124 -9.17 11.15 20.33
C LYS A 124 -9.18 12.29 19.30
N TYR A 125 -8.04 12.62 18.71
CA TYR A 125 -7.88 13.82 17.88
C TYR A 125 -7.78 13.53 16.37
N TYR A 126 -7.43 12.30 15.99
CA TYR A 126 -7.16 11.92 14.60
C TYR A 126 -8.04 10.74 14.12
N GLU A 127 -9.14 10.44 14.81
CA GLU A 127 -10.04 9.30 14.47
C GLU A 127 -10.44 9.29 13.00
N THR A 128 -10.91 10.43 12.46
CA THR A 128 -11.33 10.54 11.06
C THR A 128 -10.17 10.32 10.08
N SER A 129 -8.99 10.84 10.39
CA SER A 129 -7.77 10.66 9.58
C SER A 129 -7.32 9.19 9.60
N ILE A 130 -7.37 8.54 10.77
CA ILE A 130 -7.05 7.11 10.92
C ILE A 130 -8.00 6.25 10.10
N LEU A 131 -9.31 6.51 10.18
CA LEU A 131 -10.33 5.75 9.46
C LEU A 131 -10.16 5.88 7.94
N SER A 132 -9.99 7.11 7.44
CA SER A 132 -9.81 7.37 6.01
C SER A 132 -8.52 6.74 5.46
N LEU A 133 -7.41 6.84 6.20
CA LEU A 133 -6.15 6.20 5.82
C LEU A 133 -6.25 4.67 5.86
N ASN A 134 -6.91 4.11 6.88
CA ASN A 134 -7.12 2.67 6.96
C ASN A 134 -7.95 2.15 5.78
N GLU A 135 -9.00 2.88 5.38
CA GLU A 135 -9.78 2.55 4.20
C GLU A 135 -8.91 2.57 2.92
N LEU A 136 -8.02 3.56 2.79
CA LEU A 136 -7.06 3.64 1.69
C LEU A 136 -6.14 2.42 1.64
N CYS A 137 -5.52 2.07 2.77
CA CYS A 137 -4.66 0.90 2.86
C CYS A 137 -5.40 -0.40 2.52
N ILE A 138 -6.62 -0.59 3.03
CA ILE A 138 -7.44 -1.78 2.72
C ILE A 138 -7.74 -1.85 1.22
N LYS A 139 -8.10 -0.72 0.59
CA LYS A 139 -8.34 -0.65 -0.86
C LYS A 139 -7.09 -1.00 -1.65
N SER A 140 -5.95 -0.41 -1.32
CA SER A 140 -4.67 -0.69 -1.97
C SER A 140 -4.26 -2.15 -1.80
N ALA A 141 -4.43 -2.72 -0.61
CA ALA A 141 -4.17 -4.13 -0.34
C ALA A 141 -5.06 -5.06 -1.17
N ALA A 142 -6.36 -4.77 -1.25
CA ALA A 142 -7.29 -5.54 -2.07
C ALA A 142 -6.94 -5.48 -3.57
N VAL A 143 -6.43 -4.35 -4.06
CA VAL A 143 -5.95 -4.21 -5.44
C VAL A 143 -4.69 -5.05 -5.66
N ALA A 144 -3.70 -4.96 -4.77
CA ALA A 144 -2.45 -5.70 -4.88
C ALA A 144 -2.70 -7.22 -4.86
N ILE A 145 -3.46 -7.73 -3.89
CA ILE A 145 -3.82 -9.15 -3.77
C ILE A 145 -4.57 -9.66 -5.00
N ARG A 146 -5.50 -8.87 -5.53
CA ARG A 146 -6.25 -9.24 -6.74
C ARG A 146 -5.35 -9.30 -7.97
N ASN A 147 -4.47 -8.31 -8.14
CA ASN A 147 -3.56 -8.23 -9.28
C ASN A 147 -2.51 -9.34 -9.27
N ALA A 148 -2.10 -9.78 -8.07
CA ALA A 148 -1.23 -10.94 -7.89
C ALA A 148 -1.86 -12.25 -8.40
N ASP A 149 -3.19 -12.29 -8.57
CA ASP A 149 -3.99 -13.47 -8.90
C ASP A 149 -3.48 -14.73 -8.19
N ILE A 150 -3.49 -14.69 -6.86
CA ILE A 150 -3.02 -15.81 -6.01
C ILE A 150 -3.76 -17.12 -6.37
N SER A 151 -5.00 -17.01 -6.86
CA SER A 151 -5.82 -18.15 -7.30
C SER A 151 -5.35 -18.79 -8.61
N CYS A 152 -4.43 -18.15 -9.33
CA CYS A 152 -3.91 -18.51 -10.65
C CYS A 152 -5.02 -18.76 -11.69
N PHE A 153 -6.23 -18.24 -11.48
CA PHE A 153 -7.37 -18.54 -12.34
C PHE A 153 -7.16 -17.98 -13.75
N LEU A 154 -6.71 -16.72 -13.86
CA LEU A 154 -6.50 -16.05 -15.14
C LEU A 154 -5.30 -16.65 -15.91
N PRO A 155 -4.11 -16.87 -15.31
CA PRO A 155 -3.01 -17.56 -15.99
C PRO A 155 -3.39 -18.95 -16.51
N LEU A 156 -4.12 -19.75 -15.74
CA LEU A 156 -4.52 -21.09 -16.17
C LEU A 156 -5.57 -21.04 -17.28
N LEU A 157 -6.56 -20.14 -17.17
CA LEU A 157 -7.56 -19.92 -18.22
C LEU A 157 -6.92 -19.46 -19.53
N THR A 158 -6.04 -18.46 -19.46
CA THR A 158 -5.33 -17.92 -20.63
C THR A 158 -4.41 -18.96 -21.26
N HIS A 159 -3.74 -19.78 -20.44
CA HIS A 159 -2.94 -20.91 -20.94
C HIS A 159 -3.81 -21.95 -21.67
N GLY A 160 -4.96 -22.32 -21.10
CA GLY A 160 -5.91 -23.24 -21.74
C GLY A 160 -6.44 -22.70 -23.07
N GLN A 161 -6.82 -21.42 -23.11
CA GLN A 161 -7.24 -20.74 -24.34
C GLN A 161 -6.11 -20.70 -25.36
N PHE A 162 -4.88 -20.40 -24.94
CA PHE A 162 -3.72 -20.42 -25.83
C PHE A 162 -3.54 -21.79 -26.48
N LEU A 163 -3.52 -22.87 -25.70
CA LEU A 163 -3.37 -24.23 -26.22
C LEU A 163 -4.46 -24.60 -27.25
N GLN A 164 -5.72 -24.21 -26.99
CA GLN A 164 -6.82 -24.45 -27.93
C GLN A 164 -6.66 -23.68 -29.25
N ASN A 165 -6.09 -22.48 -29.20
CA ASN A 165 -5.98 -21.61 -30.37
C ASN A 165 -4.66 -21.74 -31.14
N ILE A 166 -3.64 -22.43 -30.61
CA ILE A 166 -2.33 -22.62 -31.28
C ILE A 166 -2.48 -23.10 -32.73
N PRO A 167 -3.26 -24.16 -33.04
CA PRO A 167 -3.34 -24.65 -34.42
C PRO A 167 -3.82 -23.58 -35.40
N SER A 168 -4.91 -22.88 -35.07
CA SER A 168 -5.44 -21.79 -35.90
C SER A 168 -4.51 -20.59 -35.98
N MET A 169 -3.77 -20.30 -34.89
CA MET A 169 -2.79 -19.22 -34.87
C MET A 169 -1.59 -19.49 -35.78
N LEU A 170 -1.15 -20.75 -35.88
CA LEU A 170 -0.04 -21.15 -36.76
C LEU A 170 -0.41 -21.10 -38.25
N GLU A 171 -1.68 -21.32 -38.58
CA GLU A 171 -2.19 -21.17 -39.95
C GLU A 171 -2.37 -19.69 -40.36
N SER A 172 -2.42 -18.79 -39.38
CA SER A 172 -2.68 -17.37 -39.58
C SER A 172 -1.43 -16.58 -39.99
N ILE A 173 -1.63 -15.42 -40.62
CA ILE A 173 -0.52 -14.51 -40.97
C ILE A 173 0.11 -13.97 -39.68
N PRO A 174 1.44 -14.10 -39.47
CA PRO A 174 2.08 -13.58 -38.28
C PRO A 174 1.87 -12.07 -38.11
N PHE A 175 1.54 -11.64 -36.89
CA PHE A 175 1.26 -10.23 -36.61
C PHE A 175 2.42 -9.30 -36.98
N GLN A 176 3.67 -9.72 -36.74
CA GLN A 176 4.86 -8.96 -37.15
C GLN A 176 4.92 -8.72 -38.67
N ARG A 177 4.47 -9.70 -39.48
CA ARG A 177 4.41 -9.55 -40.93
C ARG A 177 3.37 -8.50 -41.32
N ILE A 178 2.19 -8.52 -40.70
CA ILE A 178 1.16 -7.50 -40.91
C ILE A 178 1.71 -6.11 -40.57
N LEU A 179 2.38 -5.95 -39.43
CA LEU A 179 3.02 -4.69 -39.05
C LEU A 179 4.03 -4.22 -40.10
N SER A 180 4.94 -5.09 -40.54
CA SER A 180 5.96 -4.73 -41.53
C SER A 180 5.38 -4.29 -42.88
N GLN A 181 4.30 -4.94 -43.34
CA GLN A 181 3.69 -4.67 -44.64
C GLN A 181 2.76 -3.47 -44.63
N ARG A 182 2.14 -3.15 -43.49
CA ARG A 182 1.12 -2.09 -43.37
C ARG A 182 1.62 -0.81 -42.70
N LYS A 183 2.81 -0.83 -42.07
CA LYS A 183 3.40 0.35 -41.43
C LYS A 183 3.54 1.49 -42.45
N ASN A 184 3.04 2.67 -42.08
CA ASN A 184 3.09 3.90 -42.88
C ASN A 184 2.44 3.81 -44.28
N GLN A 185 1.55 2.83 -44.51
CA GLN A 185 0.85 2.68 -45.79
C GLN A 185 -0.43 3.52 -45.88
N PHE A 186 -0.94 4.01 -44.75
CA PHE A 186 -2.20 4.74 -44.69
C PHE A 186 -2.01 6.03 -43.89
N GLU A 187 -2.60 7.11 -44.40
CA GLU A 187 -2.64 8.42 -43.71
C GLU A 187 -3.66 8.43 -42.57
N ASN A 188 -4.74 7.67 -42.72
CA ASN A 188 -5.87 7.65 -41.80
C ASN A 188 -6.07 6.25 -41.19
N ALA A 189 -6.31 6.21 -39.89
CA ALA A 189 -6.74 5.02 -39.17
C ALA A 189 -8.12 5.26 -38.56
N ILE A 190 -9.09 4.41 -38.90
CA ILE A 190 -10.45 4.48 -38.34
C ILE A 190 -10.55 3.44 -37.24
N VAL A 191 -10.74 3.89 -36.00
CA VAL A 191 -10.97 3.02 -34.85
C VAL A 191 -12.46 3.02 -34.54
N VAL A 192 -13.10 1.87 -34.70
CA VAL A 192 -14.53 1.70 -34.46
C VAL A 192 -14.73 0.98 -33.12
N SER A 193 -15.51 1.57 -32.22
CA SER A 193 -15.90 0.97 -30.95
C SER A 193 -17.38 0.56 -30.96
N ALA A 194 -17.76 -0.38 -30.11
CA ALA A 194 -19.14 -0.88 -29.99
C ALA A 194 -20.09 0.10 -29.25
N GLY A 195 -19.89 1.41 -29.40
CA GLY A 195 -20.73 2.42 -28.78
C GLY A 195 -22.06 2.62 -29.53
N PRO A 196 -23.16 2.99 -28.84
CA PRO A 196 -24.48 3.20 -29.48
C PRO A 196 -24.49 4.35 -30.49
N SER A 197 -23.52 5.26 -30.43
CA SER A 197 -23.32 6.33 -31.42
C SER A 197 -22.90 5.81 -32.80
N LEU A 198 -22.35 4.59 -32.89
CA LEU A 198 -21.91 3.98 -34.15
C LEU A 198 -23.08 3.86 -35.14
N ALA A 199 -24.28 3.54 -34.65
CA ALA A 199 -25.49 3.43 -35.47
C ALA A 199 -25.89 4.76 -36.13
N LYS A 200 -25.43 5.91 -35.62
CA LYS A 200 -25.66 7.24 -36.22
C LYS A 200 -24.60 7.61 -37.25
N GLN A 201 -23.46 6.91 -37.24
CA GLN A 201 -22.30 7.16 -38.10
C GLN A 201 -22.24 6.19 -39.29
N LEU A 202 -23.03 5.11 -39.25
CA LEU A 202 -23.21 4.17 -40.34
C LEU A 202 -24.46 4.58 -41.17
N PRO A 203 -24.40 4.44 -42.50
CA PRO A 203 -25.51 4.78 -43.40
C PRO A 203 -26.73 3.88 -43.24
#